data_AF-A0A7J2HTI4-F1
#
_entry.id   AF-A0A7J2HTI4-F1
#
_cell.length_a   1.000
_cell.length_b   1.000
_cell.length_c   1.000
_cell.angle_alpha   90.00
_cell.angle_beta   90.00
_cell.angle_gamma   90.00
#
_symmetry.space_group_name_H-M   'P 1'
#
loop_
_entity.id
_entity.type
_entity.pdbx_description
1 polymer ?
#
loop_
_entity_poly.entity_id
_entity_poly.type
_entity_poly.pdbx_seq_one_letter_code
_entity_poly.pdbx_strand_id
1 'polypeptide(L)'
;MIHGLEWLFIALLLLLLVLWDPGKIPQIARALAEARKEYEKATSTIQEIVEDVEEEAEKQVKELELEERLIKRAKELGIETYGKTEREIVREILIKDIKAKAEKKEEAKAEEPAEPEEPQPQSK
;
A
#
# COMPACT_ATOMS: atom_id res chain seq x y z
N MET A 1 -56.80 -2.50 32.52
CA MET A 1 -57.94 -3.05 31.77
C MET A 1 -57.46 -3.18 30.34
N ILE A 2 -57.22 -4.39 29.87
CA ILE A 2 -56.72 -4.62 28.52
C ILE A 2 -57.93 -4.58 27.59
N HIS A 3 -57.98 -3.50 26.81
CA HIS A 3 -59.16 -3.00 26.12
C HIS A 3 -59.16 -3.51 24.68
N GLY A 4 -60.21 -4.25 24.27
CA GLY A 4 -60.69 -4.59 22.92
C GLY A 4 -59.72 -4.76 21.73
N LEU A 5 -58.84 -3.79 21.50
CA LEU A 5 -57.84 -3.75 20.44
C LEU A 5 -56.76 -4.82 20.58
N GLU A 6 -56.36 -5.19 21.79
CA GLU A 6 -55.38 -6.27 21.99
C GLU A 6 -55.93 -7.62 21.55
N TRP A 7 -57.22 -7.87 21.83
CA TRP A 7 -57.92 -9.04 21.30
C TRP A 7 -58.04 -8.99 19.78
N LEU A 8 -58.19 -7.81 19.19
CA LEU A 8 -58.15 -7.63 17.73
C LEU A 8 -56.78 -7.99 17.16
N PHE A 9 -55.69 -7.55 17.78
CA PHE A 9 -54.32 -7.92 17.36
C PHE A 9 -54.05 -9.40 17.53
N ILE A 10 -54.49 -10.02 18.63
CA ILE A 10 -54.37 -11.46 18.86
C ILE A 10 -55.19 -12.25 17.83
N ALA A 11 -56.42 -11.82 17.55
CA ALA A 11 -57.27 -12.43 16.53
C ALA A 11 -56.68 -12.28 15.12
N LEU A 12 -56.11 -11.11 14.81
CA LEU A 12 -55.39 -10.85 13.56
C LEU A 12 -54.15 -11.75 13.44
N LEU A 13 -53.37 -11.87 14.51
CA LEU A 13 -52.18 -12.72 14.57
C LEU A 13 -52.54 -14.20 14.42
N LEU A 14 -53.61 -14.67 15.08
CA LEU A 14 -54.13 -16.03 14.92
C LEU A 14 -54.65 -16.28 13.51
N LEU A 15 -55.34 -15.31 12.90
CA LEU A 15 -55.81 -15.42 11.52
C LEU A 15 -54.65 -15.51 10.53
N LEU A 16 -53.60 -14.70 10.74
CA LEU A 16 -52.33 -14.80 10.02
C LEU A 16 -51.68 -16.17 10.21
N LEU A 17 -51.62 -16.68 11.44
CA LEU A 17 -51.02 -17.97 11.75
C LEU A 17 -51.80 -19.16 11.15
N VAL A 18 -53.13 -19.04 11.03
CA VAL A 18 -53.99 -20.08 10.45
C VAL A 18 -53.96 -20.04 8.91
N LEU A 19 -53.91 -18.84 8.30
CA LEU A 19 -53.70 -18.70 6.85
C LEU A 19 -52.26 -19.09 6.44
N TRP A 20 -51.30 -18.92 7.35
CA TRP A 20 -49.90 -19.24 7.13
C TRP A 20 -49.63 -20.71 7.51
N ASP A 21 -49.64 -21.59 6.50
CA ASP A 21 -49.34 -23.02 6.69
C ASP A 21 -47.99 -23.21 7.44
N PRO A 22 -47.97 -23.84 8.63
CA PRO A 22 -46.76 -24.03 9.43
C PRO A 22 -45.70 -24.89 8.71
N GLY A 23 -46.08 -25.65 7.67
CA GLY A 23 -45.15 -26.38 6.82
C GLY A 23 -44.31 -25.51 5.89
N LYS A 24 -44.68 -24.24 5.65
CA LYS A 24 -43.97 -23.32 4.76
C LYS A 24 -42.75 -22.68 5.40
N ILE A 25 -42.79 -22.38 6.70
CA ILE A 25 -41.66 -21.82 7.45
C ILE A 25 -40.38 -22.68 7.31
N PRO A 26 -40.41 -24.01 7.55
CA PRO A 26 -39.21 -24.84 7.40
C PRO A 26 -38.76 -24.97 5.95
N GLN A 27 -39.67 -24.93 4.97
CA GLN A 27 -39.32 -24.96 3.54
C GLN A 27 -38.58 -23.69 3.12
N ILE A 28 -39.07 -22.52 3.54
CA ILE A 28 -38.45 -21.22 3.25
C ILE A 28 -37.08 -21.12 3.93
N ALA A 29 -36.96 -21.55 5.19
CA ALA A 29 -35.68 -21.54 5.90
C ALA A 29 -34.62 -22.38 5.18
N ARG A 30 -34.99 -23.56 4.66
CA ARG A 30 -34.08 -24.42 3.89
C ARG A 30 -33.68 -23.80 2.55
N ALA A 31 -34.64 -23.22 1.82
CA ALA A 31 -34.35 -22.55 0.54
C ALA A 31 -33.45 -21.32 0.74
N LEU A 32 -33.72 -20.51 1.77
CA LEU A 32 -32.90 -19.35 2.12
C LEU A 32 -31.49 -19.77 2.58
N ALA A 33 -31.37 -20.88 3.32
CA ALA A 33 -30.07 -21.40 3.75
C ALA A 33 -29.20 -21.83 2.56
N GLU A 34 -29.78 -22.55 1.59
CA GLU A 34 -29.03 -22.95 0.39
C GLU A 34 -28.66 -21.73 -0.47
N ALA A 35 -29.60 -20.80 -0.67
CA ALA A 35 -29.33 -19.56 -1.40
C ALA A 35 -28.23 -18.70 -0.73
N ARG A 36 -28.24 -18.59 0.60
CA ARG A 36 -27.18 -17.89 1.35
C ARG A 36 -25.82 -18.55 1.16
N LYS A 37 -25.78 -19.89 1.19
CA LYS A 37 -24.56 -20.68 1.04
C LYS A 37 -23.96 -20.55 -0.37
N GLU A 38 -24.78 -20.50 -1.40
CA GLU A 38 -24.33 -20.24 -2.78
C GLU A 38 -23.84 -18.79 -2.95
N TYR A 39 -24.54 -17.82 -2.35
CA TYR A 39 -24.13 -16.42 -2.35
C TYR A 39 -22.78 -16.20 -1.64
N GLU A 40 -22.58 -16.81 -0.47
CA GLU A 40 -21.35 -16.71 0.31
C GLU A 40 -20.16 -17.24 -0.51
N LYS A 41 -20.32 -18.40 -1.17
CA LYS A 41 -19.30 -18.95 -2.08
C LYS A 41 -18.98 -18.01 -3.24
N ALA A 42 -19.99 -17.45 -3.89
CA ALA A 42 -19.79 -16.51 -5.00
C ALA A 42 -19.11 -15.21 -4.52
N THR A 43 -19.43 -14.75 -3.31
CA THR A 43 -18.87 -13.52 -2.73
C THR A 43 -17.43 -13.71 -2.31
N SER A 44 -17.03 -14.86 -1.75
CA SER A 44 -15.63 -15.14 -1.41
C SER A 44 -14.70 -15.09 -2.63
N THR A 45 -15.14 -15.62 -3.77
CA THR A 45 -14.37 -15.51 -5.02
C THR A 45 -14.26 -14.06 -5.50
N ILE A 46 -15.31 -13.25 -5.34
CA ILE A 46 -15.24 -11.83 -5.67
C ILE A 46 -14.30 -11.09 -4.74
N GLN A 47 -14.30 -11.42 -3.44
CA GLN A 47 -13.42 -10.80 -2.46
C GLN A 47 -11.94 -11.08 -2.77
N GLU A 48 -11.61 -12.34 -3.10
CA GLU A 48 -10.26 -12.73 -3.53
C GLU A 48 -9.82 -11.97 -4.79
N ILE A 49 -10.68 -11.88 -5.80
CA ILE A 49 -10.36 -11.11 -7.03
C ILE A 49 -10.15 -9.62 -6.73
N VAL A 50 -10.94 -9.03 -5.82
CA VAL A 50 -10.79 -7.61 -5.45
C VAL A 50 -9.48 -7.39 -4.69
N GLU A 51 -9.16 -8.28 -3.76
CA GLU A 51 -7.92 -8.21 -2.96
C GLU A 51 -6.67 -8.36 -3.84
N ASP A 52 -6.68 -9.30 -4.79
CA ASP A 52 -5.60 -9.47 -5.77
C ASP A 52 -5.40 -8.23 -6.65
N VAL A 53 -6.50 -7.63 -7.14
CA VAL A 53 -6.45 -6.42 -7.98
C VAL A 53 -5.96 -5.21 -7.19
N GLU A 54 -6.38 -5.06 -5.93
CA GLU A 54 -5.88 -4.00 -5.05
C GLU A 54 -4.38 -4.16 -4.76
N GLU A 55 -3.91 -5.39 -4.49
CA GLU A 55 -2.48 -5.66 -4.26
C GLU A 55 -1.64 -5.38 -5.52
N GLU A 56 -2.11 -5.78 -6.69
CA GLU A 56 -1.44 -5.48 -7.97
C GLU A 56 -1.42 -3.98 -8.29
N ALA A 57 -2.50 -3.25 -8.00
CA ALA A 57 -2.56 -1.81 -8.17
C ALA A 57 -1.59 -1.09 -7.22
N GLU A 58 -1.52 -1.51 -5.95
CA GLU A 58 -0.61 -0.92 -4.96
C GLU A 58 0.87 -1.16 -5.34
N LYS A 59 1.20 -2.35 -5.84
CA LYS A 59 2.55 -2.67 -6.35
C LYS A 59 2.95 -1.77 -7.52
N GLN A 60 2.06 -1.59 -8.50
CA GLN A 60 2.32 -0.73 -9.65
C GLN A 60 2.50 0.74 -9.24
N VAL A 61 1.68 1.25 -8.32
CA VAL A 61 1.84 2.62 -7.80
C VAL A 61 3.20 2.79 -7.12
N LYS A 62 3.61 1.83 -6.28
CA LYS A 62 4.93 1.87 -5.62
C LYS A 62 6.08 1.82 -6.63
N GLU A 63 5.97 1.00 -7.67
CA GLU A 63 6.99 0.90 -8.71
C GLU A 63 7.13 2.21 -9.50
N LEU A 64 6.01 2.83 -9.87
CA LEU A 64 5.99 4.15 -10.52
C LEU A 64 6.58 5.25 -9.61
N GLU A 65 6.25 5.25 -8.31
CA GLU A 65 6.84 6.20 -7.35
C GLU A 65 8.37 6.02 -7.22
N LEU A 66 8.85 4.77 -7.20
CA LEU A 66 10.28 4.47 -7.16
C LEU A 66 10.98 4.94 -8.44
N GLU A 67 10.38 4.67 -9.60
CA GLU A 67 10.90 5.11 -10.90
C GLU A 67 10.95 6.65 -10.98
N GLU A 68 9.89 7.34 -10.55
CA GLU A 68 9.89 8.81 -10.48
C GLU A 68 11.01 9.36 -9.59
N ARG A 69 11.21 8.75 -8.42
CA ARG A 69 12.28 9.15 -7.49
C ARG A 69 13.65 8.92 -8.11
N LEU A 70 13.84 7.79 -8.79
CA LEU A 70 15.08 7.47 -9.48
C LEU A 70 15.38 8.49 -10.59
N ILE A 71 14.38 8.79 -11.42
CA ILE A 71 14.49 9.79 -12.51
C ILE A 71 14.77 11.18 -11.94
N LYS A 72 14.11 11.59 -10.85
CA LYS A 72 14.36 12.88 -10.17
C LYS A 72 15.82 12.97 -9.71
N ARG A 73 16.33 11.93 -9.05
CA ARG A 73 17.74 11.87 -8.60
C ARG A 73 18.73 11.90 -9.77
N ALA A 74 18.45 11.16 -10.84
CA ALA A 74 19.26 11.19 -12.05
C ALA A 74 19.33 12.60 -12.65
N LYS A 75 18.18 13.30 -12.75
CA LYS A 75 18.10 14.68 -13.24
C LYS A 75 18.86 15.67 -12.36
N GLU A 76 18.76 15.55 -11.04
CA GLU A 76 19.53 16.38 -10.08
C GLU A 76 21.04 16.24 -10.30
N LEU A 77 21.51 15.04 -10.65
CA LEU A 77 22.91 14.74 -10.94
C LEU A 77 23.31 14.98 -12.40
N GLY A 78 22.41 15.54 -13.23
CA GLY A 78 22.64 15.78 -14.65
C GLY A 78 22.92 14.51 -15.45
N ILE A 79 22.24 13.41 -15.13
CA ILE A 79 22.31 12.13 -15.85
C ILE A 79 21.15 12.09 -16.86
N GLU A 80 21.47 11.73 -18.11
CA GLU A 80 20.45 11.49 -19.13
C GLU A 80 19.65 10.23 -18.79
N THR A 81 18.31 10.36 -18.77
CA THR A 81 17.38 9.29 -18.37
C THR A 81 16.63 8.68 -19.57
N TYR A 82 16.61 9.35 -20.72
CA TYR A 82 15.89 8.87 -21.90
C TYR A 82 16.67 7.77 -22.63
N GLY A 83 16.01 6.65 -22.92
CA GLY A 83 16.61 5.52 -23.64
C GLY A 83 17.55 4.63 -22.83
N LYS A 84 17.72 4.88 -21.52
CA LYS A 84 18.53 4.06 -20.61
C LYS A 84 17.67 3.13 -19.78
N THR A 85 18.23 1.98 -19.40
CA THR A 85 17.55 1.05 -18.48
C THR A 85 17.65 1.54 -17.04
N GLU A 86 16.68 1.19 -16.19
CA GLU A 86 16.68 1.53 -14.76
C GLU A 86 18.02 1.19 -14.08
N ARG A 87 18.56 -0.01 -14.35
CA ARG A 87 19.85 -0.49 -13.83
C ARG A 87 21.03 0.39 -14.22
N GLU A 88 21.00 0.93 -15.42
CA GLU A 88 22.06 1.80 -15.95
C GLU A 88 22.00 3.18 -15.30
N ILE A 89 20.79 3.72 -15.12
CA ILE A 89 20.56 4.97 -14.40
C ILE A 89 21.04 4.86 -12.94
N VAL A 90 20.67 3.77 -12.24
CA VAL A 90 21.13 3.51 -10.85
C VAL A 90 22.66 3.49 -10.77
N ARG A 91 23.31 2.78 -11.70
CA ARG A 91 24.78 2.68 -11.74
C ARG A 91 25.43 4.04 -11.93
N GLU A 92 24.92 4.86 -12.85
CA GLU A 92 25.45 6.19 -13.09
C GLU A 92 25.26 7.13 -11.90
N ILE A 93 24.12 7.06 -11.21
CA ILE A 93 23.86 7.81 -9.97
C ILE A 93 24.91 7.46 -8.92
N LEU A 94 25.15 6.16 -8.68
CA LEU A 94 26.12 5.71 -7.68
C LEU A 94 27.55 6.17 -8.01
N ILE A 95 27.95 6.06 -9.28
CA ILE A 95 29.28 6.51 -9.72
C ILE A 95 29.45 8.01 -9.50
N LYS A 96 28.46 8.83 -9.88
CA LYS A 96 28.51 10.28 -9.67
C LYS A 96 28.51 10.66 -8.19
N ASP A 97 27.71 9.99 -7.35
CA ASP A 97 27.65 10.28 -5.92
C ASP A 97 28.96 9.92 -5.20
N ILE A 98 29.59 8.78 -5.55
CA ILE A 98 30.90 8.39 -5.04
C ILE A 98 31.97 9.40 -5.49
N LYS A 99 31.94 9.82 -6.76
CA LYS A 99 32.89 10.80 -7.29
C LYS A 99 32.75 12.16 -6.58
N ALA A 100 31.52 12.65 -6.41
CA ALA A 100 31.25 13.89 -5.69
C ALA A 100 31.67 13.82 -4.20
N LYS A 101 31.54 12.65 -3.56
CA LYS A 101 32.03 12.42 -2.19
C LYS A 101 33.55 12.33 -2.12
N ALA A 102 34.20 11.77 -3.13
CA ALA A 102 35.67 11.70 -3.20
C ALA A 102 36.28 13.09 -3.36
N GLU A 103 35.74 13.92 -4.25
CA GLU A 103 36.20 15.29 -4.49
C GLU A 103 36.03 16.16 -3.22
N LYS A 104 34.91 16.05 -2.51
CA LYS A 104 34.71 16.73 -1.20
C LYS A 104 35.64 16.25 -0.08
N LYS A 105 36.11 15.00 -0.15
CA LYS A 105 37.04 14.43 0.84
C LYS A 105 38.48 14.87 0.58
N GLU A 106 38.79 15.27 -0.65
CA GLU A 106 40.10 15.79 -1.05
C GLU A 106 40.29 17.26 -0.64
N GLU A 107 39.24 18.09 -0.76
CA GLU A 107 39.24 19.48 -0.27
C GLU A 107 39.37 19.57 1.26
N ALA A 108 38.73 18.67 2.01
CA ALA A 108 38.81 18.64 3.48
C ALA A 108 40.19 18.22 4.03
N LYS A 109 41.07 17.64 3.20
CA LYS A 109 42.44 17.24 3.60
C LYS A 109 43.50 18.29 3.24
N ALA A 110 43.15 19.31 2.46
CA ALA A 110 44.09 20.36 2.02
C ALA A 110 44.18 21.57 2.97
N GLU A 111 43.34 21.65 4.01
CA GLU A 111 43.30 22.77 4.97
C GLU A 111 43.94 22.47 6.34
N GLU A 112 44.68 21.37 6.54
CA GLU A 112 45.50 21.20 7.75
C GLU A 112 46.81 21.98 7.55
N PRO A 113 47.02 23.13 8.24
CA PRO A 113 48.15 24.00 7.96
C PRO A 113 49.44 23.36 8.46
N ALA A 114 50.42 23.30 7.55
CA ALA A 114 51.81 22.96 7.86
C ALA A 114 52.31 23.81 9.03
N GLU A 115 52.60 23.13 10.14
CA GLU A 115 53.31 23.65 11.29
C GLU A 115 54.69 24.15 10.82
N PRO A 116 55.05 25.44 11.03
CA PRO A 116 56.33 25.96 10.58
C PRO A 116 57.46 25.37 11.44
N GLU A 117 58.37 24.63 10.79
CA GLU A 117 59.71 24.33 11.34
C GLU A 117 60.36 25.63 11.82
N GLU A 118 60.57 25.74 13.14
CA GLU A 118 61.48 26.75 13.70
C GLU A 118 62.92 26.45 13.24
N PRO A 119 63.60 27.39 12.55
CA PRO A 119 65.03 27.26 12.36
C PRO A 119 65.72 27.71 13.65
N GLN A 120 66.38 26.78 14.33
CA GLN A 120 67.44 27.15 15.26
C GLN A 120 68.54 27.91 14.51
N PRO A 121 69.08 29.00 15.08
CA PRO A 121 70.43 29.41 14.76
C PRO A 121 71.37 29.14 15.93
N GLN A 122 72.46 28.50 15.56
CA GLN A 122 73.61 28.14 16.36
C GLN A 122 74.39 29.39 16.79
N SER A 123 74.98 29.30 18.00
CA SER A 123 76.36 29.65 18.35
C SER A 123 77.12 30.58 17.39
N LYS A 124 77.36 31.84 17.77
CA LYS A 124 78.63 32.36 18.33
C LYS A 124 78.57 33.87 18.54
#